data_AF-A0AA35S6I4-F1
#
_entry.id   AF-A0AA35S6I4-F1
#
_cell.length_a   1.000
_cell.length_b   1.000
_cell.length_c   1.000
_cell.angle_alpha   90.00
_cell.angle_beta   90.00
_cell.angle_gamma   90.00
#
_symmetry.space_group_name_H-M   'P 1'
#
loop_
_entity.id
_entity.type
_entity.pdbx_description
1 polymer ?
#
loop_
_entity_poly.entity_id
_entity_poly.type
_entity_poly.pdbx_seq_one_letter_code
_entity_poly.pdbx_strand_id
1 'polypeptide(L)'
;MRERGGHRACAQVIVFTHAQYDWLAGFRRMLLCWLTGGCLLLAAGVGGLQQYQPNWASLDSRPLPSWYDEAKVGIFIHWGLFSVPSYGGGKSGCEWFWENWVGRKDPWIVHFMQRNYLKTFTYPDFGPQFKAELFDPQKWVDLFERAGAKYIVLTSKHHEGWANWPSNEAWNWNSVDSGPQRDLVGELANATRSNSSLSPVRSEVVVNDRWGSDCSCTHGGYFTCRNWRKDMSLHTHKWESYYSVMEGSWGYCRDHDIRKYRNISIIISELVTAVRYTWNAVNKSVYAILLEWPVSYSVTLGSVRPVAGSQVSLLGHNGTLAWGTSSQGYVVVSLPYLPLNSSLQHAWTLKFTSVYT
;
A
#
# COMPACT_ATOMS: atom_id res chain seq x y z
N MET A 1 -5.14 -18.91 13.10
CA MET A 1 -4.45 -19.63 12.00
C MET A 1 -3.25 -20.31 12.64
N ARG A 2 -3.08 -21.63 12.51
CA ARG A 2 -1.96 -22.34 13.17
C ARG A 2 -0.67 -22.10 12.40
N GLU A 3 0.28 -21.33 12.95
CA GLU A 3 1.69 -21.44 12.58
C GLU A 3 2.35 -22.51 13.46
N ARG A 4 2.48 -23.73 12.92
CA ARG A 4 3.44 -24.71 13.43
C ARG A 4 4.62 -24.74 12.47
N GLY A 5 5.76 -24.25 12.94
CA GLY A 5 7.08 -24.47 12.34
C GLY A 5 7.42 -23.54 11.18
N GLY A 6 8.48 -22.74 11.38
CA GLY A 6 9.57 -22.42 10.44
C GLY A 6 9.33 -22.22 8.93
N HIS A 7 8.11 -21.98 8.46
CA HIS A 7 7.83 -21.74 7.05
C HIS A 7 7.84 -20.24 6.77
N ARG A 8 8.72 -19.87 5.84
CA ARG A 8 8.94 -18.52 5.34
C ARG A 8 7.65 -18.04 4.65
N ALA A 9 6.93 -17.12 5.27
CA ALA A 9 5.72 -16.54 4.69
C ALA A 9 6.09 -15.40 3.72
N CYS A 10 5.69 -15.48 2.45
CA CYS A 10 5.78 -14.35 1.52
C CYS A 10 4.57 -13.42 1.67
N ALA A 11 4.72 -12.18 1.20
CA ALA A 11 3.59 -11.27 0.98
C ALA A 11 2.54 -11.95 0.09
N GLN A 12 1.36 -12.19 0.66
CA GLN A 12 0.22 -12.71 -0.07
C GLN A 12 -0.96 -11.77 0.13
N VAL A 13 -1.60 -11.36 -0.96
CA VAL A 13 -2.94 -10.78 -0.86
C VAL A 13 -3.92 -11.93 -0.65
N ILE A 14 -4.16 -12.32 0.60
CA ILE A 14 -5.25 -13.24 0.95
C ILE A 14 -6.46 -12.39 1.27
N VAL A 15 -7.39 -12.29 0.33
CA VAL A 15 -8.69 -11.67 0.55
C VAL A 15 -9.53 -12.59 1.45
N PHE A 16 -9.81 -12.16 2.67
CA PHE A 16 -10.85 -12.76 3.48
C PHE A 16 -12.15 -11.96 3.27
N THR A 17 -13.09 -12.53 2.52
CA THR A 17 -14.48 -12.07 2.59
C THR A 17 -15.08 -12.62 3.88
N HIS A 18 -15.63 -11.74 4.72
CA HIS A 18 -16.30 -12.14 5.95
C HIS A 18 -17.64 -12.80 5.57
N ALA A 19 -17.61 -14.09 5.24
CA ALA A 19 -18.81 -14.90 5.30
C ALA A 19 -19.06 -15.17 6.79
N GLN A 20 -19.95 -14.39 7.41
CA GLN A 20 -20.62 -14.85 8.63
C GLN A 20 -21.41 -16.11 8.26
N TYR A 21 -20.77 -17.27 8.30
CA TYR A 21 -21.47 -18.54 8.27
C TYR A 21 -22.13 -18.72 9.64
N ASP A 22 -23.35 -18.24 9.75
CA ASP A 22 -24.28 -18.66 10.79
C ASP A 22 -24.67 -20.12 10.50
N TRP A 23 -23.85 -21.04 11.00
CA TRP A 23 -23.99 -22.50 10.79
C TRP A 23 -25.36 -23.05 11.24
N LEU A 24 -26.10 -22.32 12.09
CA LEU A 24 -27.39 -22.73 12.60
C LEU A 24 -28.56 -22.31 11.69
N ALA A 25 -28.41 -21.26 10.89
CA ALA A 25 -29.45 -20.80 9.95
C ALA A 25 -29.50 -21.66 8.67
N GLY A 26 -28.35 -22.17 8.21
CA GLY A 26 -28.25 -23.03 7.02
C GLY A 26 -28.90 -24.40 7.19
N PHE A 27 -28.78 -25.00 8.38
CA PHE A 27 -29.37 -26.31 8.66
C PHE A 27 -30.90 -26.30 8.72
N ARG A 28 -31.53 -25.20 9.16
CA ARG A 28 -32.99 -25.07 9.18
C ARG A 28 -33.61 -24.91 7.78
N ARG A 29 -32.88 -24.35 6.81
CA ARG A 29 -33.38 -24.21 5.43
C ARG A 29 -33.21 -25.47 4.58
N MET A 30 -32.18 -26.28 4.83
CA MET A 30 -32.01 -27.56 4.12
C MET A 30 -33.06 -28.61 4.49
N LEU A 31 -33.60 -28.58 5.72
CA LEU A 31 -34.64 -29.53 6.15
C LEU A 31 -36.05 -29.22 5.61
N LEU A 32 -36.34 -27.98 5.20
CA LEU A 32 -37.65 -27.65 4.61
C LEU A 32 -37.75 -27.97 3.10
N CYS A 33 -36.63 -28.03 2.37
CA CYS A 33 -36.64 -28.34 0.94
C CYS A 33 -36.76 -29.83 0.62
N TRP A 34 -36.69 -30.73 1.61
CA TRP A 34 -36.87 -32.17 1.40
C TRP A 34 -38.34 -32.64 1.45
N LEU A 35 -39.29 -31.77 1.81
CA LEU A 35 -40.71 -32.13 1.95
C LEU A 35 -41.63 -31.60 0.83
N THR A 36 -41.12 -30.85 -0.14
CA THR A 36 -41.90 -30.43 -1.32
C THR A 36 -41.10 -30.73 -2.58
N GLY A 37 -41.27 -31.95 -3.08
CA GLY A 37 -40.66 -32.38 -4.33
C GLY A 37 -41.05 -31.45 -5.47
N GLY A 38 -40.07 -30.74 -6.04
CA GLY A 38 -40.30 -29.89 -7.20
C GLY A 38 -39.37 -28.69 -7.25
N CYS A 39 -38.11 -28.92 -7.64
CA CYS A 39 -37.30 -27.89 -8.29
C CYS A 39 -36.17 -28.55 -9.06
N LEU A 40 -36.37 -28.73 -10.38
CA LEU A 40 -35.29 -28.88 -11.35
C LEU A 40 -34.40 -27.63 -11.23
N LEU A 41 -33.27 -27.76 -10.56
CA LEU A 41 -32.27 -26.72 -10.50
C LEU A 41 -31.47 -26.70 -11.80
N LEU A 42 -31.62 -25.62 -12.55
CA LEU A 42 -30.59 -25.07 -13.42
C LEU A 42 -29.30 -24.95 -12.59
N ALA A 43 -28.39 -25.90 -12.75
CA ALA A 43 -27.02 -25.77 -12.27
C ALA A 43 -26.31 -24.74 -13.16
N ALA A 44 -26.62 -23.46 -12.96
CA ALA A 44 -25.76 -22.38 -13.40
C ALA A 44 -24.42 -22.53 -12.66
N GLY A 45 -23.35 -22.73 -13.42
CA GLY A 45 -22.02 -23.07 -12.93
C GLY A 45 -21.57 -22.16 -11.80
N VAL A 46 -21.56 -22.69 -10.59
CA VAL A 46 -20.73 -22.16 -9.51
C VAL A 46 -19.30 -22.45 -9.94
N GLY A 47 -18.57 -21.42 -10.38
CA GLY A 47 -17.14 -21.54 -10.70
C GLY A 47 -16.44 -22.22 -9.53
N GLY A 48 -15.84 -23.38 -9.78
CA GLY A 48 -15.13 -24.15 -8.76
C GLY A 48 -14.04 -23.28 -8.14
N LEU A 49 -13.95 -23.28 -6.81
CA LEU A 49 -12.83 -22.67 -6.10
C LEU A 49 -11.54 -23.32 -6.61
N GLN A 50 -10.75 -22.58 -7.39
CA GLN A 50 -9.43 -23.02 -7.81
C GLN A 50 -8.58 -23.27 -6.56
N GLN A 51 -8.26 -24.52 -6.29
CA GLN A 51 -7.43 -24.90 -5.15
C GLN A 51 -5.96 -24.78 -5.54
N TYR A 52 -5.21 -23.96 -4.81
CA TYR A 52 -3.76 -23.80 -5.00
C TYR A 52 -3.00 -24.88 -4.23
N GLN A 53 -1.94 -25.41 -4.86
CA GLN A 53 -1.01 -26.33 -4.22
C GLN A 53 0.07 -25.53 -3.47
N PRO A 54 0.65 -26.07 -2.38
CA PRO A 54 1.68 -25.40 -1.59
C PRO A 54 3.06 -25.44 -2.28
N ASN A 55 3.14 -24.99 -3.54
CA ASN A 55 4.37 -24.85 -4.30
C ASN A 55 4.34 -23.57 -5.16
N TRP A 56 5.51 -23.02 -5.47
CA TRP A 56 5.62 -21.73 -6.18
C TRP A 56 4.93 -21.72 -7.54
N ALA A 57 5.07 -22.79 -8.33
CA ALA A 57 4.44 -22.87 -9.65
C ALA A 57 2.91 -22.71 -9.57
N SER A 58 2.26 -23.29 -8.55
CA SER A 58 0.83 -23.10 -8.33
C SER A 58 0.52 -21.73 -7.73
N LEU A 59 1.27 -21.26 -6.74
CA LEU A 59 0.99 -20.02 -6.02
C LEU A 59 1.21 -18.75 -6.87
N ASP A 60 2.20 -18.77 -7.77
CA ASP A 60 2.55 -17.68 -8.69
C ASP A 60 1.63 -17.65 -9.93
N SER A 61 0.86 -18.72 -10.18
CA SER A 61 -0.16 -18.72 -11.24
C SER A 61 -1.41 -17.89 -10.89
N ARG A 62 -1.50 -17.37 -9.66
CA ARG A 62 -2.65 -16.57 -9.22
C ARG A 62 -2.76 -15.28 -10.01
N PRO A 63 -3.94 -14.96 -10.55
CA PRO A 63 -4.15 -13.66 -11.16
C PRO A 63 -4.07 -12.57 -10.10
N LEU A 64 -3.48 -11.43 -10.47
CA LEU A 64 -3.57 -10.22 -9.68
C LEU A 64 -5.05 -9.77 -9.61
N PRO A 65 -5.60 -9.46 -8.43
CA PRO A 65 -6.94 -8.88 -8.32
C PRO A 65 -7.01 -7.55 -9.10
N SER A 66 -8.06 -7.36 -9.90
CA SER A 66 -8.21 -6.17 -10.75
C SER A 66 -8.17 -4.86 -9.96
N TRP A 67 -8.79 -4.85 -8.78
CA TRP A 67 -8.79 -3.68 -7.89
C TRP A 67 -7.38 -3.22 -7.53
N TYR A 68 -6.43 -4.15 -7.38
CA TYR A 68 -5.06 -3.83 -7.00
C TYR A 68 -4.31 -3.19 -8.16
N ASP A 69 -4.56 -3.65 -9.39
CA ASP A 69 -4.05 -2.95 -10.56
C ASP A 69 -4.61 -1.52 -10.60
N GLU A 70 -5.91 -1.34 -10.41
CA GLU A 70 -6.61 -0.06 -10.51
C GLU A 70 -6.30 0.94 -9.38
N ALA A 71 -5.96 0.46 -8.18
CA ALA A 71 -5.80 1.30 -6.99
C ALA A 71 -4.65 2.32 -7.09
N LYS A 72 -3.52 1.93 -7.68
CA LYS A 72 -2.26 2.69 -7.91
C LYS A 72 -1.55 3.24 -6.66
N VAL A 73 -2.26 3.77 -5.66
CA VAL A 73 -1.72 4.42 -4.46
C VAL A 73 -2.39 3.88 -3.20
N GLY A 74 -1.59 3.52 -2.21
CA GLY A 74 -2.03 3.13 -0.87
C GLY A 74 -1.18 3.76 0.22
N ILE A 75 -1.65 3.66 1.47
CA ILE A 75 -0.94 4.14 2.65
C ILE A 75 -0.46 2.96 3.47
N PHE A 76 0.84 2.93 3.77
CA PHE A 76 1.45 1.95 4.67
C PHE A 76 1.79 2.58 6.01
N ILE A 77 1.26 2.01 7.09
CA ILE A 77 1.36 2.53 8.45
C ILE A 77 2.20 1.56 9.29
N HIS A 78 3.37 2.03 9.74
CA HIS A 78 4.17 1.32 10.75
C HIS A 78 3.88 1.93 12.13
N TRP A 79 2.99 1.26 12.85
CA TRP A 79 2.57 1.67 14.19
C TRP A 79 2.39 0.44 15.07
N GLY A 80 2.84 0.54 16.32
CA GLY A 80 2.95 -0.58 17.25
C GLY A 80 3.77 -0.19 18.47
N LEU A 81 4.15 -1.16 19.29
CA LEU A 81 4.80 -0.92 20.58
C LEU A 81 6.11 -0.13 20.45
N PHE A 82 6.91 -0.37 19.40
CA PHE A 82 8.11 0.42 19.07
C PHE A 82 7.87 1.93 18.97
N SER A 83 6.62 2.36 18.78
CA SER A 83 6.28 3.78 18.68
C SER A 83 6.34 4.48 20.03
N VAL A 84 6.26 3.76 21.16
CA VAL A 84 6.34 4.37 22.51
C VAL A 84 7.69 5.05 22.77
N PRO A 85 8.86 4.38 22.62
CA PRO A 85 10.14 5.04 22.81
C PRO A 85 10.42 6.12 21.75
N SER A 86 9.85 5.97 20.53
CA SER A 86 9.98 6.91 19.41
C SER A 86 11.42 7.34 19.11
N TYR A 87 12.42 6.46 19.25
CA TYR A 87 13.84 6.87 19.22
C TYR A 87 14.69 5.97 18.32
N GLY A 88 15.45 6.55 17.39
CA GLY A 88 16.24 5.79 16.40
C GLY A 88 17.75 5.95 16.54
N GLY A 89 18.21 6.74 17.52
CA GLY A 89 19.62 7.14 17.64
C GLY A 89 20.09 7.98 16.44
N GLY A 90 19.17 8.66 15.76
CA GLY A 90 19.40 9.48 14.56
C GLY A 90 19.82 8.73 13.29
N LYS A 91 20.06 7.41 13.36
CA LYS A 91 20.66 6.60 12.29
C LYS A 91 19.83 5.39 11.88
N SER A 92 19.01 4.85 12.77
CA SER A 92 18.25 3.62 12.55
C SER A 92 16.75 3.91 12.49
N GLY A 93 16.01 3.06 11.79
CA GLY A 93 14.55 3.11 11.81
C GLY A 93 14.02 2.82 13.22
N CYS A 94 13.11 3.66 13.71
CA CYS A 94 12.55 3.54 15.05
C CYS A 94 11.73 2.26 15.24
N GLU A 95 11.21 1.69 14.16
CA GLU A 95 10.52 0.39 14.19
C GLU A 95 11.43 -0.79 14.56
N TRP A 96 12.76 -0.59 14.57
CA TRP A 96 13.77 -1.57 15.00
C TRP A 96 14.27 -1.34 16.43
N PHE A 97 13.59 -0.51 17.24
CA PHE A 97 14.06 -0.14 18.58
C PHE A 97 14.45 -1.36 19.42
N TRP A 98 13.60 -2.38 19.51
CA TRP A 98 13.86 -3.57 20.32
C TRP A 98 15.12 -4.32 19.88
N GLU A 99 15.24 -4.61 18.58
CA GLU A 99 16.41 -5.30 18.01
C GLU A 99 17.68 -4.49 18.23
N ASN A 100 17.63 -3.17 18.02
CA ASN A 100 18.80 -2.33 18.22
C ASN A 100 19.15 -2.14 19.69
N TRP A 101 18.17 -2.16 20.61
CA TRP A 101 18.42 -2.05 22.04
C TRP A 101 18.94 -3.37 22.64
N VAL A 102 18.21 -4.47 22.42
CA VAL A 102 18.44 -5.75 23.09
C VAL A 102 19.36 -6.66 22.28
N GLY A 103 19.10 -6.79 20.98
CA GLY A 103 19.84 -7.68 20.08
C GLY A 103 21.23 -7.14 19.75
N ARG A 104 21.28 -6.03 19.02
CA ARG A 104 22.53 -5.42 18.51
C ARG A 104 23.24 -4.54 19.52
N LYS A 105 22.51 -4.04 20.53
CA LYS A 105 23.02 -3.15 21.58
C LYS A 105 23.68 -1.89 21.01
N ASP A 106 22.99 -1.20 20.11
CA ASP A 106 23.42 0.09 19.57
C ASP A 106 23.72 1.08 20.72
N PRO A 107 24.93 1.68 20.76
CA PRO A 107 25.34 2.53 21.87
C PRO A 107 24.41 3.72 22.12
N TRP A 108 23.84 4.33 21.08
CA TRP A 108 22.96 5.49 21.24
C TRP A 108 21.65 5.10 21.89
N ILE A 109 21.09 3.96 21.48
CA ILE A 109 19.82 3.45 22.02
C ILE A 109 20.00 2.90 23.43
N VAL A 110 21.08 2.15 23.69
CA VAL A 110 21.41 1.68 25.04
C VAL A 110 21.59 2.85 26.00
N HIS A 111 22.31 3.89 25.57
CA HIS A 111 22.55 5.05 26.40
C HIS A 111 21.29 5.89 26.60
N PHE A 112 20.43 6.01 25.58
CA PHE A 112 19.09 6.57 25.73
C PHE A 112 18.29 5.82 26.81
N MET A 113 18.30 4.48 26.80
CA MET A 113 17.60 3.70 27.82
C MET A 113 18.18 3.90 29.23
N GLN A 114 19.51 3.90 29.38
CA GLN A 114 20.18 4.13 30.66
C GLN A 114 19.92 5.51 31.27
N ARG A 115 19.74 6.54 30.43
CA ARG A 115 19.45 7.91 30.89
C ARG A 115 18.01 8.10 31.32
N ASN A 116 17.06 7.41 30.67
CA ASN A 116 15.63 7.73 30.78
C ASN A 116 14.81 6.69 31.54
N TYR A 117 15.34 5.48 31.73
CA TYR A 117 14.61 4.37 32.36
C TYR A 117 15.45 3.69 33.44
N LEU A 118 14.78 3.00 34.36
CA LEU A 118 15.45 2.21 35.41
C LEU A 118 16.30 1.10 34.79
N LYS A 119 17.38 0.71 35.48
CA LYS A 119 18.24 -0.40 35.03
C LYS A 119 17.49 -1.74 34.91
N THR A 120 16.39 -1.89 35.65
CA THR A 120 15.52 -3.06 35.62
C THR A 120 14.45 -3.00 34.53
N PHE A 121 14.34 -1.88 33.80
CA PHE A 121 13.34 -1.70 32.75
C PHE A 121 13.66 -2.58 31.55
N THR A 122 12.64 -3.28 31.05
CA THR A 122 12.68 -4.21 29.93
C THR A 122 11.72 -3.77 28.82
N TYR A 123 11.86 -4.31 27.62
CA TYR A 123 10.98 -3.92 26.51
C TYR A 123 9.48 -4.19 26.78
N PRO A 124 9.09 -5.28 27.45
CA PRO A 124 7.70 -5.49 27.87
C PRO A 124 7.10 -4.40 28.74
N ASP A 125 7.91 -3.66 29.49
CA ASP A 125 7.44 -2.56 30.34
C ASP A 125 6.91 -1.37 29.52
N PHE A 126 7.15 -1.33 28.21
CA PHE A 126 6.48 -0.39 27.30
C PHE A 126 5.03 -0.77 27.00
N GLY A 127 4.62 -2.04 27.15
CA GLY A 127 3.28 -2.51 26.78
C GLY A 127 2.16 -1.65 27.38
N PRO A 128 2.12 -1.46 28.71
CA PRO A 128 1.14 -0.59 29.38
C PRO A 128 1.25 0.89 29.00
N GLN A 129 2.37 1.33 28.42
CA GLN A 129 2.58 2.72 28.00
C GLN A 129 2.06 2.99 26.59
N PHE A 130 1.86 1.95 25.77
CA PHE A 130 1.24 2.09 24.46
C PHE A 130 -0.27 2.25 24.60
N LYS A 131 -0.75 3.46 24.88
CA LYS A 131 -2.16 3.67 25.22
C LYS A 131 -3.07 4.09 24.07
N ALA A 132 -2.50 4.54 22.95
CA ALA A 132 -3.27 5.02 21.79
C ALA A 132 -4.39 6.04 22.14
N GLU A 133 -4.16 6.91 23.12
CA GLU A 133 -5.20 7.77 23.74
C GLU A 133 -5.91 8.70 22.74
N LEU A 134 -5.20 9.11 21.68
CA LEU A 134 -5.71 10.01 20.63
C LEU A 134 -6.01 9.29 19.31
N PHE A 135 -5.99 7.95 19.29
CA PHE A 135 -6.26 7.19 18.08
C PHE A 135 -7.76 7.21 17.75
N ASP A 136 -8.05 7.79 16.59
CA ASP A 136 -9.36 7.87 15.97
C ASP A 136 -9.26 7.31 14.53
N PRO A 137 -9.81 6.11 14.27
CA PRO A 137 -9.69 5.46 12.98
C PRO A 137 -10.45 6.20 11.88
N GLN A 138 -11.51 6.94 12.20
CA GLN A 138 -12.28 7.70 11.20
C GLN A 138 -11.45 8.88 10.69
N LYS A 139 -10.78 9.62 11.59
CA LYS A 139 -9.87 10.70 11.18
C LYS A 139 -8.74 10.22 10.29
N TRP A 140 -8.23 9.01 10.52
CA TRP A 140 -7.21 8.40 9.68
C TRP A 140 -7.76 8.07 8.29
N VAL A 141 -8.90 7.40 8.22
CA VAL A 141 -9.58 7.08 6.96
C VAL A 141 -9.88 8.35 6.16
N ASP A 142 -10.45 9.37 6.78
CA ASP A 142 -10.75 10.64 6.11
C ASP A 142 -9.48 11.33 5.59
N LEU A 143 -8.38 11.26 6.35
CA LEU A 143 -7.10 11.79 5.91
C LEU A 143 -6.54 11.04 4.71
N PHE A 144 -6.57 9.71 4.73
CA PHE A 144 -6.02 8.88 3.65
C PHE A 144 -6.87 8.96 2.38
N GLU A 145 -8.19 9.09 2.51
CA GLU A 145 -9.08 9.39 1.39
C GLU A 145 -8.73 10.74 0.75
N ARG A 146 -8.57 11.81 1.55
CA ARG A 146 -8.15 13.13 1.05
C ARG A 146 -6.77 13.11 0.39
N ALA A 147 -5.88 12.22 0.85
CA ALA A 147 -4.58 12.00 0.22
C ALA A 147 -4.67 11.21 -1.10
N GLY A 148 -5.85 10.72 -1.48
CA GLY A 148 -6.11 10.00 -2.73
C GLY A 148 -5.81 8.49 -2.67
N ALA A 149 -5.57 7.94 -1.48
CA ALA A 149 -5.26 6.53 -1.31
C ALA A 149 -6.48 5.63 -1.61
N LYS A 150 -6.20 4.42 -2.11
CA LYS A 150 -7.22 3.41 -2.45
C LYS A 150 -7.19 2.15 -1.60
N TYR A 151 -6.18 2.01 -0.76
CA TYR A 151 -6.06 0.95 0.23
C TYR A 151 -5.14 1.39 1.37
N ILE A 152 -5.28 0.73 2.52
CA ILE A 152 -4.47 0.95 3.71
C ILE A 152 -3.82 -0.38 4.07
N VAL A 153 -2.53 -0.33 4.40
CA VAL A 153 -1.78 -1.44 4.99
C VAL A 153 -1.36 -0.98 6.38
N LEU A 154 -1.85 -1.65 7.42
CA LEU A 154 -1.40 -1.42 8.80
C LEU A 154 -0.46 -2.55 9.19
N THR A 155 0.65 -2.25 9.86
CA THR A 155 1.44 -3.27 10.56
C THR A 155 0.60 -3.88 11.66
N SER A 156 -0.07 -4.98 11.34
CA SER A 156 -0.85 -5.73 12.31
C SER A 156 0.10 -6.27 13.39
N LYS A 157 1.27 -6.78 13.00
CA LYS A 157 2.36 -7.25 13.87
C LYS A 157 3.70 -6.93 13.19
N HIS A 158 4.67 -6.38 13.93
CA HIS A 158 6.03 -6.12 13.44
C HIS A 158 7.04 -7.12 14.01
N HIS A 159 8.35 -6.91 13.79
CA HIS A 159 9.42 -7.86 14.16
C HIS A 159 9.56 -8.12 15.65
N GLU A 160 9.09 -7.22 16.50
CA GLU A 160 9.04 -7.40 17.95
C GLU A 160 7.91 -8.32 18.43
N GLY A 161 7.09 -8.81 17.50
CA GLY A 161 6.01 -9.77 17.79
C GLY A 161 4.74 -9.16 18.40
N TRP A 162 4.71 -7.86 18.71
CA TRP A 162 3.52 -7.19 19.26
C TRP A 162 2.37 -7.17 18.24
N ALA A 163 1.21 -7.71 18.63
CA ALA A 163 0.01 -7.70 17.78
C ALA A 163 -0.92 -6.52 18.13
N ASN A 164 -1.37 -5.79 17.11
CA ASN A 164 -2.34 -4.69 17.24
C ASN A 164 -3.82 -5.16 17.20
N TRP A 165 -4.05 -6.44 17.50
CA TRP A 165 -5.35 -7.12 17.46
C TRP A 165 -5.38 -8.23 18.53
N PRO A 166 -6.56 -8.75 18.94
CA PRO A 166 -6.64 -9.85 19.91
C PRO A 166 -6.06 -11.14 19.30
N SER A 167 -4.90 -11.59 19.76
CA SER A 167 -4.19 -12.74 19.21
C SER A 167 -3.98 -13.82 20.28
N ASN A 168 -4.46 -15.03 20.00
CA ASN A 168 -4.19 -16.19 20.84
C ASN A 168 -2.71 -16.64 20.75
N GLU A 169 -2.07 -16.35 19.63
CA GLU A 169 -0.67 -16.68 19.35
C GLU A 169 0.30 -15.69 20.02
N ALA A 170 -0.13 -14.45 20.27
CA ALA A 170 0.59 -13.41 21.02
C ALA A 170 -0.16 -13.08 22.32
N TRP A 171 -0.50 -14.12 23.10
CA TRP A 171 -1.19 -13.99 24.38
C TRP A 171 -0.42 -13.03 25.32
N ASN A 172 -1.13 -12.05 25.89
CA ASN A 172 -0.58 -10.98 26.75
C ASN A 172 0.49 -10.09 26.09
N TRP A 173 0.67 -10.21 24.77
CA TRP A 173 1.62 -9.43 23.96
C TRP A 173 0.89 -8.78 22.77
N ASN A 174 -0.23 -8.14 23.08
CA ASN A 174 -1.09 -7.50 22.11
C ASN A 174 -1.84 -6.30 22.69
N SER A 175 -2.41 -5.48 21.81
CA SER A 175 -3.09 -4.23 22.15
C SER A 175 -4.41 -4.38 22.91
N VAL A 176 -4.99 -5.59 22.98
CA VAL A 176 -6.23 -5.85 23.72
C VAL A 176 -5.90 -6.24 25.16
N ASP A 177 -4.90 -7.09 25.35
CA ASP A 177 -4.50 -7.57 26.67
C ASP A 177 -3.66 -6.54 27.46
N SER A 178 -2.88 -5.71 26.76
CA SER A 178 -1.95 -4.74 27.36
C SER A 178 -1.93 -3.42 26.58
N GLY A 179 -1.80 -2.30 27.29
CA GLY A 179 -1.76 -0.97 26.68
C GLY A 179 -3.15 -0.37 26.44
N PRO A 180 -3.62 -0.24 25.18
CA PRO A 180 -4.81 0.53 24.86
C PRO A 180 -6.12 -0.21 25.13
N GLN A 181 -6.08 -1.52 25.37
CA GLN A 181 -7.25 -2.40 25.55
C GLN A 181 -8.24 -2.32 24.37
N ARG A 182 -7.68 -2.25 23.16
CA ARG A 182 -8.41 -1.99 21.91
C ARG A 182 -7.93 -2.89 20.78
N ASP A 183 -8.87 -3.34 19.96
CA ASP A 183 -8.57 -4.02 18.69
C ASP A 183 -8.31 -2.96 17.61
N LEU A 184 -7.07 -2.48 17.55
CA LEU A 184 -6.69 -1.37 16.66
C LEU A 184 -6.83 -1.74 15.18
N VAL A 185 -6.54 -2.99 14.82
CA VAL A 185 -6.75 -3.52 13.46
C VAL A 185 -8.24 -3.57 13.14
N GLY A 186 -9.06 -4.13 14.03
CA GLY A 186 -10.51 -4.23 13.85
C GLY A 186 -11.19 -2.87 13.73
N GLU A 187 -10.82 -1.92 14.59
CA GLU A 187 -11.34 -0.55 14.57
C GLU A 187 -11.01 0.19 13.26
N LEU A 188 -9.77 0.10 12.77
CA LEU A 188 -9.38 0.70 11.48
C LEU A 188 -10.06 0.02 10.29
N ALA A 189 -10.19 -1.31 10.33
CA ALA A 189 -10.90 -2.06 9.29
C ALA A 189 -12.38 -1.68 9.24
N ASN A 190 -13.03 -1.50 10.39
CA ASN A 190 -14.43 -1.08 10.47
C ASN A 190 -14.63 0.35 9.95
N ALA A 191 -13.77 1.30 10.32
CA ALA A 191 -13.81 2.66 9.77
C ALA A 191 -13.55 2.70 8.25
N THR A 192 -12.70 1.80 7.75
CA THR A 192 -12.46 1.68 6.31
C THR A 192 -13.69 1.11 5.59
N ARG A 193 -14.38 0.13 6.18
CA ARG A 193 -15.62 -0.46 5.65
C ARG A 193 -16.78 0.54 5.56
N SER A 194 -16.91 1.42 6.54
CA SER A 194 -17.97 2.44 6.57
C SER A 194 -17.75 3.55 5.54
N ASN A 195 -16.50 3.79 5.12
CA ASN A 195 -16.17 4.77 4.09
C ASN A 195 -16.18 4.16 2.68
N SER A 196 -17.19 4.50 1.88
CA SER A 196 -17.34 3.93 0.53
C SER A 196 -16.36 4.44 -0.53
N SER A 197 -15.70 5.58 -0.29
CA SER A 197 -14.88 6.28 -1.28
C SER A 197 -13.38 5.99 -1.15
N LEU A 198 -12.90 5.55 0.01
CA LEU A 198 -11.50 5.18 0.20
C LEU A 198 -11.14 3.93 -0.60
N SER A 199 -11.75 2.77 -0.31
CA SER A 199 -11.33 1.50 -0.90
C SER A 199 -12.39 0.82 -1.76
N PRO A 200 -12.06 0.37 -2.99
CA PRO A 200 -12.96 -0.42 -3.81
C PRO A 200 -13.23 -1.82 -3.21
N VAL A 201 -12.38 -2.28 -2.29
CA VAL A 201 -12.48 -3.57 -1.60
C VAL A 201 -12.62 -3.41 -0.09
N ARG A 202 -13.25 -2.34 0.36
CA ARG A 202 -13.38 -2.01 1.79
C ARG A 202 -13.96 -3.12 2.67
N SER A 203 -14.78 -4.03 2.13
CA SER A 203 -15.34 -5.19 2.83
C SER A 203 -14.35 -6.33 3.06
N GLU A 204 -13.17 -6.26 2.46
CA GLU A 204 -12.15 -7.30 2.48
C GLU A 204 -10.98 -6.84 3.34
N VAL A 205 -10.53 -7.73 4.23
CA VAL A 205 -9.25 -7.54 4.93
C VAL A 205 -8.26 -8.48 4.30
N VAL A 206 -7.15 -7.90 3.86
CA VAL A 206 -6.03 -8.62 3.29
C VAL A 206 -4.91 -8.65 4.30
N VAL A 207 -4.44 -9.85 4.65
CA VAL A 207 -3.26 -10.00 5.51
C VAL A 207 -2.04 -10.09 4.62
N ASN A 208 -1.22 -9.04 4.62
CA ASN A 208 0.08 -9.04 3.96
C ASN A 208 1.17 -9.43 4.97
N ASP A 209 1.46 -10.74 5.08
CA ASP A 209 2.52 -11.21 5.96
C ASP A 209 3.90 -11.05 5.32
N ARG A 210 4.90 -10.70 6.12
CA ARG A 210 6.19 -10.17 5.64
C ARG A 210 7.07 -11.27 5.05
N TRP A 211 7.37 -11.11 3.76
CA TRP A 211 8.54 -11.55 2.99
C TRP A 211 9.51 -12.52 3.69
N GLY A 212 9.36 -13.81 3.40
CA GLY A 212 10.50 -14.72 3.35
C GLY A 212 11.64 -14.04 2.59
N SER A 213 12.86 -14.19 3.09
CA SER A 213 14.05 -13.54 2.53
C SER A 213 14.27 -13.87 1.04
N ASP A 214 13.64 -14.94 0.56
CA ASP A 214 13.63 -15.48 -0.80
C ASP A 214 12.48 -14.94 -1.68
N CYS A 215 11.50 -14.24 -1.12
CA CYS A 215 10.29 -13.80 -1.84
C CYS A 215 10.48 -12.49 -2.62
N SER A 216 11.33 -11.60 -2.11
CA SER A 216 11.51 -10.26 -2.69
C SER A 216 11.96 -10.38 -4.14
N CYS A 217 11.22 -9.73 -5.06
CA CYS A 217 11.46 -9.81 -6.51
C CYS A 217 11.34 -11.19 -7.15
N THR A 218 10.83 -12.20 -6.44
CA THR A 218 10.80 -13.59 -6.93
C THR A 218 9.38 -14.13 -6.99
N HIS A 219 8.58 -13.94 -5.94
CA HIS A 219 7.28 -14.59 -5.77
C HIS A 219 6.19 -13.60 -5.34
N GLY A 220 4.93 -13.95 -5.61
CA GLY A 220 3.74 -13.20 -5.19
C GLY A 220 2.96 -12.58 -6.35
N GLY A 221 1.69 -12.22 -6.10
CA GLY A 221 0.81 -11.63 -7.12
C GLY A 221 1.29 -10.27 -7.65
N TYR A 222 2.19 -9.62 -6.91
CA TYR A 222 3.00 -8.50 -7.38
C TYR A 222 4.37 -8.56 -6.69
N PHE A 223 5.39 -8.03 -7.34
CA PHE A 223 6.73 -7.96 -6.77
C PHE A 223 6.91 -6.69 -5.94
N THR A 224 7.58 -6.78 -4.79
CA THR A 224 8.20 -5.61 -4.18
C THR A 224 9.70 -5.73 -4.27
N CYS A 225 10.30 -4.72 -4.89
CA CYS A 225 11.72 -4.70 -5.14
C CYS A 225 12.29 -3.39 -4.66
N ARG A 226 13.27 -3.48 -3.77
CA ARG A 226 13.86 -2.31 -3.11
C ARG A 226 14.53 -1.34 -4.08
N ASN A 227 14.96 -1.82 -5.25
CA ASN A 227 15.81 -1.07 -6.19
C ASN A 227 15.26 -1.00 -7.64
N TRP A 228 13.99 -1.33 -7.89
CA TRP A 228 13.49 -1.44 -9.27
C TRP A 228 13.60 -0.13 -10.06
N ARG A 229 13.55 1.03 -9.38
CA ARG A 229 13.63 2.34 -10.03
C ARG A 229 14.81 2.57 -10.99
N LYS A 230 15.90 1.79 -10.91
CA LYS A 230 17.12 2.07 -11.66
C LYS A 230 17.09 1.67 -13.14
N ASP A 231 16.23 0.74 -13.56
CA ASP A 231 16.28 0.26 -14.96
C ASP A 231 15.30 0.96 -15.92
N MET A 232 14.34 1.75 -15.42
CA MET A 232 13.32 2.49 -16.19
C MET A 232 12.59 1.69 -17.30
N SER A 233 12.73 0.37 -17.33
CA SER A 233 12.16 -0.48 -18.37
C SER A 233 10.72 -0.87 -18.02
N LEU A 234 9.97 -1.31 -19.03
CA LEU A 234 8.62 -1.80 -18.83
C LEU A 234 8.69 -3.24 -18.32
N HIS A 235 8.16 -3.48 -17.13
CA HIS A 235 8.10 -4.81 -16.53
C HIS A 235 6.81 -5.52 -16.92
N THR A 236 6.94 -6.81 -17.21
CA THR A 236 5.83 -7.69 -17.58
C THR A 236 5.05 -8.18 -16.36
N HIS A 237 5.69 -8.24 -15.19
CA HIS A 237 5.03 -8.60 -13.94
C HIS A 237 4.64 -7.34 -13.14
N LYS A 238 3.47 -7.37 -12.50
CA LYS A 238 3.04 -6.28 -11.63
C LYS A 238 4.02 -6.12 -10.46
N TRP A 239 4.28 -4.88 -10.08
CA TRP A 239 5.10 -4.55 -8.93
C TRP A 239 4.48 -3.42 -8.10
N GLU A 240 4.92 -3.31 -6.86
CA GLU A 240 4.66 -2.23 -5.93
C GLU A 240 6.00 -1.76 -5.35
N SER A 241 6.13 -0.46 -5.12
CA SER A 241 7.22 0.09 -4.32
C SER A 241 6.65 0.94 -3.20
N TYR A 242 7.35 0.97 -2.09
CA TYR A 242 6.93 1.62 -0.87
C TYR A 242 7.99 2.63 -0.42
N TYR A 243 7.56 3.80 0.03
CA TYR A 243 8.43 4.89 0.47
C TYR A 243 7.90 5.49 1.76
N SER A 244 8.81 5.73 2.71
CA SER A 244 8.45 6.46 3.91
C SER A 244 8.50 7.96 3.66
N VAL A 245 7.52 8.67 4.23
CA VAL A 245 7.51 10.14 4.29
C VAL A 245 8.68 10.64 5.13
N MET A 246 9.12 9.87 6.13
CA MET A 246 10.32 10.16 6.93
C MET A 246 11.52 9.38 6.38
N GLU A 247 12.60 10.08 6.05
CA GLU A 247 13.84 9.42 5.65
C GLU A 247 14.47 8.64 6.81
N GLY A 248 14.83 7.38 6.52
CA GLY A 248 15.56 6.51 7.46
C GLY A 248 14.70 5.80 8.52
N SER A 249 13.38 6.00 8.54
CA SER A 249 12.48 5.29 9.47
C SER A 249 11.11 5.06 8.86
N TRP A 250 10.48 3.94 9.23
CA TRP A 250 9.06 3.69 8.95
C TRP A 250 8.20 4.06 10.15
N GLY A 251 8.66 3.74 11.35
CA GLY A 251 8.03 4.16 12.60
C GLY A 251 8.30 5.64 12.91
N TYR A 252 7.47 6.22 13.78
CA TYR A 252 7.67 7.59 14.26
C TYR A 252 8.96 7.72 15.09
N CYS A 253 9.80 8.68 14.73
CA CYS A 253 11.02 9.05 15.45
C CYS A 253 10.96 10.50 15.91
N ARG A 254 11.02 10.75 17.22
CA ARG A 254 11.05 12.11 17.79
C ARG A 254 12.43 12.75 17.73
N ASP A 255 13.49 11.95 17.63
CA ASP A 255 14.88 12.39 17.51
C ASP A 255 15.31 12.67 16.07
N HIS A 256 14.41 12.44 15.10
CA HIS A 256 14.64 12.80 13.72
C HIS A 256 14.27 14.25 13.45
N ASP A 257 15.17 14.95 12.75
CA ASP A 257 14.97 16.32 12.32
C ASP A 257 13.80 16.44 11.34
N ILE A 258 13.00 17.52 11.46
CA ILE A 258 11.90 17.80 10.53
C ILE A 258 12.34 17.83 9.06
N ARG A 259 13.60 18.19 8.79
CA ARG A 259 14.21 18.18 7.45
C ARG A 259 14.33 16.78 6.84
N LYS A 260 14.22 15.71 7.64
CA LYS A 260 14.12 14.33 7.14
C LYS A 260 12.75 13.98 6.61
N TYR A 261 11.71 14.78 6.86
CA TYR A 261 10.43 14.60 6.20
C TYR A 261 10.56 15.05 4.75
N ARG A 262 10.20 14.16 3.82
CA ARG A 262 10.20 14.45 2.39
C ARG A 262 9.18 15.54 2.12
N ASN A 263 9.60 16.54 1.35
CA ASN A 263 8.67 17.53 0.83
C ASN A 263 7.74 16.88 -0.21
N ILE A 264 6.62 17.54 -0.48
CA ILE A 264 5.59 17.04 -1.40
C ILE A 264 6.14 16.80 -2.82
N SER A 265 7.08 17.62 -3.29
CA SER A 265 7.71 17.47 -4.60
C SER A 265 8.52 16.17 -4.69
N ILE A 266 9.26 15.82 -3.63
CA ILE A 266 9.98 14.55 -3.54
C ILE A 266 8.97 13.40 -3.56
N ILE A 267 7.92 13.44 -2.74
CA ILE A 267 6.89 12.39 -2.72
C ILE A 267 6.26 12.20 -4.11
N ILE A 268 5.94 13.30 -4.80
CA ILE A 268 5.34 13.25 -6.15
C ILE A 268 6.36 12.74 -7.17
N SER A 269 7.64 13.13 -7.10
CA SER A 269 8.70 12.58 -7.94
C SER A 269 8.96 11.10 -7.71
N GLU A 270 8.72 10.62 -6.49
CA GLU A 270 8.76 9.20 -6.16
C GLU A 270 7.54 8.47 -6.76
N LEU A 271 6.35 9.07 -6.82
CA LEU A 271 5.21 8.47 -7.52
C LEU A 271 5.39 8.48 -9.05
N VAL A 272 5.96 9.56 -9.57
CA VAL A 272 6.07 9.84 -11.00
C VAL A 272 7.54 10.13 -11.27
N THR A 273 8.32 9.20 -11.82
CA THR A 273 9.70 9.51 -12.25
C THR A 273 9.67 10.29 -13.57
N ALA A 274 10.33 11.45 -13.66
CA ALA A 274 10.52 12.36 -14.81
C ALA A 274 9.34 12.48 -15.81
N VAL A 275 9.12 11.43 -16.61
CA VAL A 275 7.90 11.22 -17.40
C VAL A 275 7.39 9.81 -17.15
N ARG A 276 6.23 9.67 -16.50
CA ARG A 276 5.50 8.37 -16.47
C ARG A 276 4.33 8.37 -17.42
N TYR A 277 4.18 7.25 -18.09
CA TYR A 277 2.98 6.93 -18.84
C TYR A 277 2.06 6.09 -17.97
N THR A 278 0.78 6.45 -17.91
CA THR A 278 -0.26 5.54 -17.47
C THR A 278 -1.23 5.32 -18.63
N TRP A 279 -1.80 4.13 -18.72
CA TRP A 279 -2.75 3.76 -19.75
C TRP A 279 -4.08 3.44 -19.11
N ASN A 280 -5.15 3.93 -19.73
CA ASN A 280 -6.50 3.51 -19.41
C ASN A 280 -7.02 2.62 -20.55
N ALA A 281 -7.20 1.34 -20.25
CA ALA A 281 -7.65 0.34 -21.21
C ALA A 281 -9.10 0.55 -21.67
N VAL A 282 -9.94 1.18 -20.85
CA VAL A 282 -11.36 1.39 -21.15
C VAL A 282 -11.54 2.45 -22.23
N ASN A 283 -10.89 3.59 -22.05
CA ASN A 283 -11.02 4.73 -22.97
C ASN A 283 -9.85 4.87 -23.95
N LYS A 284 -8.93 3.89 -23.96
CA LYS A 284 -7.74 3.85 -24.80
C LYS A 284 -6.91 5.13 -24.77
N SER A 285 -6.75 5.73 -23.58
CA SER A 285 -5.99 6.96 -23.39
C SER A 285 -4.65 6.70 -22.69
N VAL A 286 -3.59 7.34 -23.17
CA VAL A 286 -2.30 7.43 -22.47
C VAL A 286 -2.19 8.77 -21.77
N TYR A 287 -1.71 8.75 -20.53
CA TYR A 287 -1.43 9.93 -19.74
C TYR A 287 0.07 10.03 -19.53
N ALA A 288 0.72 11.08 -20.07
CA ALA A 288 2.11 11.39 -19.82
C ALA A 288 2.19 12.45 -18.72
N ILE A 289 2.80 12.11 -17.59
CA ILE A 289 2.89 12.98 -16.42
C ILE A 289 4.30 13.58 -16.36
N LEU A 290 4.39 14.90 -16.45
CA LEU A 290 5.62 15.69 -16.37
C LEU A 290 5.81 16.20 -14.94
N LEU A 291 7.00 16.04 -14.38
CA LEU A 291 7.36 16.61 -13.07
C LEU A 291 7.93 18.02 -13.14
N GLU A 292 8.42 18.40 -14.31
CA GLU A 292 9.05 19.69 -14.56
C GLU A 292 8.40 20.30 -15.78
N TRP A 293 8.10 21.60 -15.68
CA TRP A 293 7.60 22.35 -16.82
C TRP A 293 8.78 22.76 -17.70
N PRO A 294 8.87 22.28 -18.95
CA PRO A 294 10.03 22.56 -19.78
C PRO A 294 10.05 24.03 -20.19
N VAL A 295 11.19 24.69 -19.99
CA VAL A 295 11.40 26.11 -20.35
C VAL A 295 11.24 26.37 -21.85
N SER A 296 11.38 25.34 -22.68
CA SER A 296 11.16 25.38 -24.12
C SER A 296 9.67 25.43 -24.51
N TYR A 297 8.74 25.26 -23.55
CA TYR A 297 7.31 25.08 -23.80
C TYR A 297 7.03 23.95 -24.81
N SER A 298 7.88 22.93 -24.81
CA SER A 298 7.75 21.77 -25.67
C SER A 298 8.30 20.54 -24.96
N VAL A 299 7.63 19.40 -25.12
CA VAL A 299 8.09 18.12 -24.58
C VAL A 299 8.16 17.06 -25.66
N THR A 300 9.27 16.31 -25.67
CA THR A 300 9.50 15.19 -26.57
C THR A 300 9.26 13.87 -25.83
N LEU A 301 8.40 13.03 -26.38
CA LEU A 301 7.94 11.78 -25.79
C LEU A 301 8.31 10.62 -26.72
N GLY A 302 9.27 9.80 -26.27
CA GLY A 302 9.81 8.71 -27.09
C GLY A 302 8.93 7.45 -27.15
N SER A 303 8.03 7.26 -26.20
CA SER A 303 7.29 6.00 -26.02
C SER A 303 5.82 6.03 -26.46
N VAL A 304 5.27 7.21 -26.77
CA VAL A 304 3.87 7.32 -27.21
C VAL A 304 3.77 7.11 -28.72
N ARG A 305 2.74 6.40 -29.16
CA ARG A 305 2.42 6.15 -30.58
C ARG A 305 0.96 6.53 -30.87
N PRO A 306 0.66 7.83 -31.06
CA PRO A 306 -0.70 8.29 -31.33
C PRO A 306 -1.17 7.85 -32.72
N VAL A 307 -2.45 7.51 -32.85
CA VAL A 307 -3.07 7.23 -34.15
C VAL A 307 -3.52 8.53 -34.84
N ALA A 308 -3.80 8.48 -36.15
CA ALA A 308 -4.35 9.63 -36.85
C ALA A 308 -5.66 10.10 -36.19
N GLY A 309 -5.76 11.40 -35.90
CA GLY A 309 -6.90 11.98 -35.16
C GLY A 309 -6.78 11.97 -33.64
N SER A 310 -5.67 11.46 -33.08
CA SER A 310 -5.39 11.57 -31.64
C SER A 310 -5.36 13.03 -31.20
N GLN A 311 -6.13 13.34 -30.17
CA GLN A 311 -6.10 14.63 -29.50
C GLN A 311 -5.22 14.57 -28.27
N VAL A 312 -4.40 15.62 -28.08
CA VAL A 312 -3.60 15.84 -26.88
C VAL A 312 -4.24 16.96 -26.09
N SER A 313 -4.36 16.80 -24.77
CA SER A 313 -4.87 17.83 -23.87
C SER A 313 -4.04 17.86 -22.60
N LEU A 314 -3.95 19.02 -21.95
CA LEU A 314 -3.39 19.15 -20.61
C LEU A 314 -4.54 19.10 -19.60
N LEU A 315 -4.49 18.17 -18.64
CA LEU A 315 -5.56 18.05 -17.64
C LEU A 315 -5.67 19.35 -16.83
N GLY A 316 -6.91 19.83 -16.67
CA GLY A 316 -7.19 21.11 -16.00
C GLY A 316 -7.00 22.36 -16.88
N HIS A 317 -6.54 22.20 -18.12
CA HIS A 317 -6.45 23.28 -19.11
C HIS A 317 -7.50 23.09 -20.21
N ASN A 318 -8.11 24.19 -20.65
CA ASN A 318 -9.14 24.12 -21.68
C ASN A 318 -8.53 23.98 -23.08
N GLY A 319 -9.13 23.14 -23.93
CA GLY A 319 -8.72 22.94 -25.32
C GLY A 319 -7.66 21.85 -25.54
N THR A 320 -7.33 21.65 -26.81
CA THR A 320 -6.35 20.66 -27.28
C THR A 320 -5.00 21.30 -27.55
N LEU A 321 -3.93 20.55 -27.33
CA LEU A 321 -2.56 20.95 -27.61
C LEU A 321 -2.12 20.50 -29.00
N ALA A 322 -1.33 21.36 -29.65
CA ALA A 322 -0.66 21.00 -30.89
C ALA A 322 0.43 19.97 -30.62
N TRP A 323 0.55 18.98 -31.50
CA TRP A 323 1.61 17.99 -31.45
C TRP A 323 2.03 17.58 -32.86
N GLY A 324 3.27 17.11 -32.97
CA GLY A 324 3.84 16.59 -34.21
C GLY A 324 4.85 15.48 -33.91
N THR A 325 5.63 15.12 -34.93
CA THR A 325 6.64 14.06 -34.82
C THR A 325 8.01 14.64 -35.14
N SER A 326 9.02 14.31 -34.33
CA SER A 326 10.41 14.66 -34.60
C SER A 326 10.98 13.86 -35.77
N SER A 327 12.15 14.25 -36.27
CA SER A 327 12.88 13.50 -37.30
C SER A 327 13.22 12.06 -36.88
N GLN A 328 13.25 11.78 -35.58
CA GLN A 328 13.52 10.46 -35.01
C GLN A 328 12.24 9.66 -34.70
N GLY A 329 11.06 10.16 -35.09
CA GLY A 329 9.80 9.48 -34.85
C GLY A 329 9.20 9.69 -33.45
N TYR A 330 9.74 10.61 -32.66
CA TYR A 330 9.23 10.90 -31.30
C TYR A 330 8.10 11.92 -31.34
N VAL A 331 7.12 11.78 -30.44
CA VAL A 331 6.01 12.74 -30.34
C VAL A 331 6.53 14.02 -29.68
N VAL A 332 6.28 15.16 -30.30
CA VAL A 332 6.63 16.48 -29.75
C VAL A 332 5.34 17.24 -29.50
N VAL A 333 5.09 17.65 -28.25
CA VAL A 333 3.88 18.39 -27.86
C VAL A 333 4.26 19.82 -27.51
N SER A 334 3.58 20.79 -28.13
CA SER A 334 3.67 22.20 -27.76
C SER A 334 2.81 22.48 -26.54
N LEU A 335 3.42 23.03 -25.49
CA LEU A 335 2.78 23.29 -24.22
C LEU A 335 2.28 24.74 -24.15
N PRO A 336 1.16 25.01 -23.47
CA PRO A 336 0.63 26.36 -23.33
C PRO A 336 1.51 27.21 -22.41
N TYR A 337 1.37 28.53 -22.47
CA TYR A 337 1.93 29.38 -21.42
C TYR A 337 1.08 29.23 -20.14
N LEU A 338 1.69 28.80 -19.03
CA LEU A 338 1.03 28.76 -17.74
C LEU A 338 1.50 29.95 -16.89
N PRO A 339 0.60 30.78 -16.34
CA PRO A 339 1.00 31.87 -15.47
C PRO A 339 1.71 31.33 -14.21
N LEU A 340 2.80 31.99 -13.83
CA LEU A 340 3.68 31.66 -12.68
C LEU A 340 2.96 31.51 -11.33
N ASN A 341 1.69 31.92 -11.25
CA ASN A 341 0.87 31.91 -10.03
C ASN A 341 -0.21 30.82 -10.02
N SER A 342 -0.15 29.85 -10.94
CA SER A 342 -1.05 28.70 -10.90
C SER A 342 -0.74 27.83 -9.68
N SER A 343 -1.77 27.35 -8.99
CA SER A 343 -1.67 26.37 -7.89
C SER A 343 -1.12 24.99 -8.31
N LEU A 344 -0.57 24.89 -9.53
CA LEU A 344 -0.01 23.70 -10.16
C LEU A 344 1.50 23.67 -9.88
N GLN A 345 1.90 23.05 -8.78
CA GLN A 345 3.28 23.15 -8.29
C GLN A 345 4.12 21.88 -8.48
N HIS A 346 3.50 20.74 -8.85
CA HIS A 346 4.15 19.45 -8.65
C HIS A 346 4.17 18.50 -9.85
N ALA A 347 3.14 18.54 -10.70
CA ALA A 347 3.09 17.71 -11.90
C ALA A 347 2.07 18.25 -12.91
N TRP A 348 2.29 17.95 -14.19
CA TRP A 348 1.42 18.29 -15.30
C TRP A 348 1.12 17.05 -16.13
N THR A 349 -0.15 16.78 -16.41
CA THR A 349 -0.54 15.54 -17.10
C THR A 349 -1.08 15.84 -18.49
N LEU A 350 -0.39 15.33 -19.50
CA LEU A 350 -0.86 15.31 -20.88
C LEU A 350 -1.69 14.05 -21.10
N LYS A 351 -2.90 14.18 -21.63
CA LYS A 351 -3.76 13.08 -22.04
C LYS A 351 -3.76 12.97 -23.56
N PHE A 352 -3.36 11.81 -24.06
CA PHE A 352 -3.47 11.38 -25.45
C PHE A 352 -4.70 10.49 -25.60
N THR A 353 -5.61 10.87 -26.49
CA THR A 353 -6.77 10.04 -26.85
C THR A 353 -6.41 9.11 -28.01
N SER A 354 -6.93 7.89 -28.00
CA SER A 354 -6.83 6.94 -29.11
C SER A 354 -5.39 6.66 -29.55
N VAL A 355 -4.56 6.06 -28.70
CA VAL A 355 -3.19 5.64 -29.10
C VAL A 355 -3.12 4.14 -29.42
N TYR A 356 -2.16 3.73 -30.27
CA TYR A 356 -1.87 2.30 -30.48
C TYR A 356 -1.25 1.70 -29.22
N THR A 357 -1.63 0.46 -28.90
CA THR A 357 -0.97 -0.38 -27.89
C THR A 357 0.24 -1.09 -28.47
#